data_AF-A0A662QZQ6-F1
#
_entry.id   AF-A0A662QZQ6-F1
#
_cell.length_a   1.000
_cell.length_b   1.000
_cell.length_c   1.000
_cell.angle_alpha   90.00
_cell.angle_beta   90.00
_cell.angle_gamma   90.00
#
_symmetry.space_group_name_H-M   'P 1'
#
loop_
_entity.id
_entity.type
_entity.pdbx_description
1 polymer ?
#
loop_
_entity_poly.entity_id
_entity_poly.type
_entity_poly.pdbx_seq_one_letter_code
_entity_poly.pdbx_strand_id
1 'polypeptide(L)'
;MMYHDESGISVIIGTLMLILITIIAASGLALMVSGMQKEAMERESHLAAVESENLRIISIDPSGNDTQWGSVNVTIMNLNTADSRITAISLNGVHARNYMAKDASGDLDYYSGYPSCPVVYNFKKRVIVPATSSKEICLNLTEIVINTSDTSEEIDVSGWDDNSTNHTFTPLNQPYTRAMYPNVNYSNEKIFNLTDGYSLVERDNNYTTDNIGTITLLVDGNMTNTSNYIINYTTTRFDTFPPPLSVRRNEPLTIEVITSLINIFKRAFMPPVPLAEVQFETERMVDSGGNVSYRDYLILDASESFDPDGSITEYRWAVWNNSTPIYDYNLTGMKVRPVKLNLSTSHNIEIDLEVRDDTGMVSRLSQRSGNITIL
;
A
#
# COMPACT_ATOMS: atom_id res chain seq x y z
N MET A 1 -59.77 3.55 -81.43
CA MET A 1 -58.54 2.89 -80.95
C MET A 1 -57.51 3.99 -80.74
N MET A 2 -57.37 4.45 -79.49
CA MET A 2 -56.49 5.56 -79.10
C MET A 2 -55.49 4.97 -78.11
N TYR A 3 -54.26 4.69 -78.56
CA TYR A 3 -53.18 4.23 -77.70
C TYR A 3 -52.83 5.39 -76.74
N HIS A 4 -53.12 5.24 -75.45
CA HIS A 4 -52.57 6.14 -74.43
C HIS A 4 -51.08 5.83 -74.34
N ASP A 5 -50.26 6.84 -74.60
CA ASP A 5 -48.81 6.77 -74.54
C ASP A 5 -48.37 6.76 -73.07
N GLU A 6 -48.29 5.56 -72.47
CA GLU A 6 -47.83 5.34 -71.09
C GLU A 6 -46.30 5.47 -70.94
N SER A 7 -45.56 5.74 -72.03
CA SER A 7 -44.10 5.85 -72.02
C SER A 7 -43.60 7.02 -71.15
N GLY A 8 -44.35 8.12 -71.08
CA GLY A 8 -44.01 9.26 -70.22
C GLY A 8 -44.10 8.96 -68.73
N ILE A 9 -45.05 8.12 -68.30
CA ILE A 9 -45.24 7.75 -66.89
C ILE A 9 -44.13 6.79 -66.43
N SER A 10 -43.73 5.83 -67.28
CA SER A 10 -42.63 4.91 -66.97
C SER A 10 -41.29 5.65 -66.82
N VAL A 11 -41.05 6.69 -67.61
CA VAL A 11 -39.81 7.50 -67.50
C VAL A 11 -39.82 8.30 -66.20
N ILE A 12 -40.95 8.89 -65.80
CA ILE A 12 -41.07 9.65 -64.55
C ILE A 12 -40.92 8.75 -63.32
N ILE A 13 -41.50 7.55 -63.33
CA ILE A 13 -41.34 6.59 -62.23
C ILE A 13 -39.90 6.07 -62.17
N GLY A 14 -39.27 5.81 -63.32
CA GLY A 14 -37.87 5.37 -63.39
C GLY A 14 -36.90 6.42 -62.84
N THR A 15 -37.09 7.69 -63.18
CA THR A 15 -36.26 8.79 -62.66
C THR A 15 -36.50 9.02 -61.16
N LEU A 16 -37.74 8.93 -60.68
CA LEU A 16 -38.06 9.08 -59.26
C LEU A 16 -37.48 7.93 -58.41
N MET A 17 -37.53 6.69 -58.91
CA MET A 17 -36.88 5.54 -58.27
C MET A 17 -35.36 5.70 -58.22
N LEU A 18 -34.74 6.17 -59.32
CA LEU A 18 -33.30 6.42 -59.36
C LEU A 18 -32.89 7.49 -58.33
N ILE A 19 -33.63 8.59 -58.27
CA ILE A 19 -33.39 9.67 -57.28
C ILE A 19 -33.50 9.09 -55.87
N LEU A 20 -34.55 8.32 -55.57
CA LEU A 20 -34.73 7.70 -54.26
C LEU A 20 -33.56 6.78 -53.88
N ILE A 21 -33.14 5.90 -54.79
CA ILE A 21 -32.02 4.97 -54.57
C ILE A 21 -30.73 5.75 -54.33
N THR A 22 -30.45 6.79 -55.13
CA THR A 22 -29.24 7.61 -54.95
C THR A 22 -29.23 8.37 -53.62
N ILE A 23 -30.38 8.88 -53.17
CA ILE A 23 -30.51 9.54 -51.86
C ILE A 23 -30.25 8.53 -50.73
N ILE A 24 -30.89 7.36 -50.77
CA ILE A 24 -30.69 6.32 -49.75
C ILE A 24 -29.22 5.87 -49.71
N ALA A 25 -28.60 5.63 -50.87
CA ALA A 25 -27.19 5.25 -50.96
C ALA A 25 -26.25 6.36 -50.43
N ALA A 26 -26.49 7.61 -50.79
CA ALA A 26 -25.71 8.76 -50.33
C ALA A 26 -25.84 8.98 -48.82
N SER A 27 -27.05 8.85 -48.26
CA SER A 27 -27.28 8.94 -46.82
C SER A 27 -26.61 7.78 -46.07
N GLY A 28 -26.66 6.56 -46.59
CA GLY A 28 -25.97 5.40 -46.01
C GLY A 28 -24.46 5.59 -45.98
N LEU A 29 -23.86 6.09 -47.07
CA LEU A 29 -22.44 6.42 -47.13
C LEU A 29 -22.06 7.53 -46.15
N ALA A 30 -22.88 8.57 -46.02
CA ALA A 30 -22.61 9.68 -45.10
C ALA A 30 -22.60 9.22 -43.63
N LEU A 31 -23.54 8.36 -43.23
CA LEU A 31 -23.56 7.77 -41.89
C LEU A 31 -22.33 6.88 -41.64
N MET A 32 -21.91 6.09 -42.64
CA MET A 32 -20.71 5.26 -42.55
C MET A 32 -19.45 6.12 -42.39
N VAL A 33 -19.29 7.16 -43.22
CA VAL A 33 -18.14 8.08 -43.14
C VAL A 33 -18.12 8.82 -41.80
N SER A 34 -19.26 9.27 -41.29
CA SER A 34 -19.36 9.92 -39.98
C SER A 34 -18.97 8.96 -38.84
N GLY A 35 -19.41 7.70 -38.89
CA GLY A 35 -19.01 6.66 -37.95
C GLY A 35 -17.50 6.40 -37.99
N MET A 36 -16.94 6.21 -39.18
CA MET A 36 -15.50 6.00 -39.37
C MET A 36 -14.67 7.20 -38.90
N GLN A 37 -15.11 8.44 -39.16
CA GLN A 37 -14.43 9.65 -38.67
C GLN A 37 -14.44 9.73 -37.15
N LYS A 38 -15.56 9.37 -36.51
CA LYS A 38 -15.67 9.34 -35.05
C LYS A 38 -14.72 8.31 -34.45
N GLU A 39 -14.70 7.08 -34.98
CA GLU A 39 -13.78 6.03 -34.51
C GLU A 39 -12.31 6.38 -34.72
N ALA A 40 -11.97 6.98 -35.88
CA ALA A 40 -10.62 7.46 -36.15
C ALA A 40 -10.20 8.56 -35.17
N MET A 41 -11.08 9.53 -34.92
CA MET A 41 -10.84 10.61 -33.96
C MET A 41 -10.68 10.09 -32.52
N GLU A 42 -11.55 9.16 -32.07
CA GLU A 42 -11.44 8.53 -30.74
C GLU A 42 -10.13 7.73 -30.61
N ARG A 43 -9.71 7.04 -31.67
CA ARG A 43 -8.45 6.32 -31.70
C ARG A 43 -7.26 7.26 -31.63
N GLU A 44 -7.24 8.33 -32.42
CA GLU A 44 -6.18 9.34 -32.39
C GLU A 44 -6.11 10.03 -31.03
N SER A 45 -7.25 10.39 -30.43
CA SER A 45 -7.26 11.00 -29.10
C SER A 45 -6.76 10.05 -28.02
N HIS A 46 -7.10 8.76 -28.12
CA HIS A 46 -6.59 7.75 -27.20
C HIS A 46 -5.08 7.57 -27.35
N LEU A 47 -4.57 7.47 -28.58
CA LEU A 47 -3.12 7.37 -28.84
C LEU A 47 -2.38 8.61 -28.32
N ALA A 48 -2.89 9.81 -28.57
CA ALA A 48 -2.31 11.03 -28.04
C ALA A 48 -2.31 11.06 -26.50
N ALA A 49 -3.39 10.60 -25.86
CA ALA A 49 -3.46 10.51 -24.40
C ALA A 49 -2.42 9.53 -23.83
N VAL A 50 -2.27 8.35 -24.45
CA VAL A 50 -1.25 7.35 -24.11
C VAL A 50 0.15 7.95 -24.22
N GLU A 51 0.45 8.61 -25.34
CA GLU A 51 1.75 9.23 -25.60
C GLU A 51 2.06 10.39 -24.65
N SER A 52 1.03 11.14 -24.25
CA SER A 52 1.18 12.28 -23.35
C SER A 52 1.35 11.90 -21.89
N GLU A 53 0.96 10.68 -21.49
CA GLU A 53 0.94 10.27 -20.09
C GLU A 53 2.36 9.97 -19.57
N ASN A 54 2.75 10.70 -18.54
CA ASN A 54 4.06 10.69 -17.93
C ASN A 54 3.93 10.70 -16.40
N LEU A 55 3.98 9.51 -15.82
CA LEU A 55 4.10 9.33 -14.38
C LEU A 55 5.55 9.01 -14.01
N ARG A 56 5.95 9.41 -12.80
CA ARG A 56 7.25 9.06 -12.24
C ARG A 56 7.09 8.55 -10.83
N ILE A 57 7.71 7.41 -10.56
CA ILE A 57 7.89 6.90 -9.19
C ILE A 57 9.08 7.68 -8.62
N ILE A 58 8.87 8.56 -7.64
CA ILE A 58 9.90 9.52 -7.20
C ILE A 58 10.68 9.05 -5.98
N SER A 59 10.02 8.36 -5.05
CA SER A 59 10.64 7.87 -3.82
C SER A 59 9.85 6.71 -3.24
N ILE A 60 10.50 6.01 -2.33
CA ILE A 60 9.89 5.03 -1.45
C ILE A 60 10.15 5.42 0.00
N ASP A 61 9.36 4.88 0.91
CA ASP A 61 9.58 4.92 2.36
C ASP A 61 9.25 3.52 2.92
N PRO A 62 10.23 2.60 2.92
CA PRO A 62 10.04 1.23 3.39
C PRO A 62 10.14 1.14 4.92
N SER A 63 9.21 0.40 5.53
CA SER A 63 9.16 0.15 6.98
C SER A 63 9.10 -1.35 7.25
N GLY A 64 9.67 -1.82 8.36
CA GLY A 64 9.67 -3.25 8.70
C GLY A 64 10.51 -3.58 9.93
N ASN A 65 10.71 -4.88 10.18
CA ASN A 65 11.58 -5.37 11.26
C ASN A 65 13.07 -5.35 10.83
N ASP A 66 13.99 -5.83 11.68
CA ASP A 66 15.44 -5.84 11.40
C ASP A 66 15.87 -6.65 10.17
N THR A 67 15.05 -7.59 9.71
CA THR A 67 15.40 -8.54 8.65
C THR A 67 14.64 -8.32 7.34
N GLN A 68 13.39 -7.86 7.44
CA GLN A 68 12.43 -7.82 6.35
C GLN A 68 11.62 -6.54 6.38
N TRP A 69 11.24 -6.07 5.19
CA TRP A 69 10.24 -5.04 5.03
C TRP A 69 8.85 -5.61 5.38
N GLY A 70 8.02 -4.78 6.01
CA GLY A 70 6.61 -5.07 6.30
C GLY A 70 5.64 -4.18 5.50
N SER A 71 6.08 -2.98 5.13
CA SER A 71 5.34 -2.08 4.25
C SER A 71 6.30 -1.24 3.41
N VAL A 72 5.82 -0.77 2.27
CA VAL A 72 6.53 0.20 1.42
C VAL A 72 5.54 1.27 1.00
N ASN A 73 5.77 2.50 1.43
CA ASN A 73 5.04 3.63 0.87
C ASN A 73 5.76 4.09 -0.39
N VAL A 74 5.01 4.37 -1.46
CA VAL A 74 5.55 4.74 -2.77
C VAL A 74 4.97 6.07 -3.18
N THR A 75 5.81 7.06 -3.45
CA THR A 75 5.34 8.35 -3.97
C THR A 75 5.39 8.35 -5.49
N ILE A 76 4.25 8.60 -6.13
CA ILE A 76 4.11 8.69 -7.58
C ILE A 76 3.73 10.12 -7.93
N MET A 77 4.50 10.74 -8.81
CA MET A 77 4.27 12.08 -9.35
C MET A 77 3.66 11.99 -10.75
N ASN A 78 2.62 12.77 -10.99
CA ASN A 78 2.02 12.94 -12.29
C ASN A 78 2.54 14.24 -12.93
N LEU A 79 3.24 14.11 -14.05
CA LEU A 79 3.79 15.24 -14.81
C LEU A 79 2.85 15.73 -15.92
N ASN A 80 1.66 15.15 -15.99
CA ASN A 80 0.65 15.50 -16.99
C ASN A 80 -0.21 16.66 -16.51
N THR A 81 -0.88 17.29 -17.47
CA THR A 81 -1.91 18.31 -17.22
C THR A 81 -3.27 17.70 -16.87
N ALA A 82 -3.42 16.38 -16.96
CA ALA A 82 -4.63 15.63 -16.64
C ALA A 82 -4.36 14.55 -15.59
N ASP A 83 -5.41 14.18 -14.85
CA ASP A 83 -5.36 13.12 -13.84
C ASP A 83 -5.08 11.76 -14.48
N SER A 84 -4.26 10.95 -13.81
CA SER A 84 -4.00 9.56 -14.19
C SER A 84 -4.63 8.60 -13.20
N ARG A 85 -5.09 7.44 -13.69
CA ARG A 85 -5.69 6.39 -12.85
C ARG A 85 -4.81 5.15 -12.87
N ILE A 86 -4.47 4.63 -11.69
CA ILE A 86 -3.67 3.43 -11.57
C ILE A 86 -4.57 2.21 -11.57
N THR A 87 -4.32 1.29 -12.50
CA THR A 87 -5.06 0.04 -12.66
C THR A 87 -4.39 -1.10 -11.89
N ALA A 88 -3.06 -1.14 -11.89
CA ALA A 88 -2.29 -2.13 -11.13
C ALA A 88 -0.97 -1.52 -10.63
N ILE A 89 -0.52 -2.00 -9.48
CA ILE A 89 0.81 -1.72 -8.95
C ILE A 89 1.44 -3.05 -8.57
N SER A 90 2.73 -3.22 -8.88
CA SER A 90 3.50 -4.39 -8.50
C SER A 90 4.74 -3.99 -7.73
N LEU A 91 5.14 -4.87 -6.81
CA LEU A 91 6.40 -4.79 -6.08
C LEU A 91 7.16 -6.10 -6.33
N ASN A 92 8.39 -5.99 -6.82
CA ASN A 92 9.24 -7.13 -7.19
C ASN A 92 8.54 -8.14 -8.12
N GLY A 93 7.70 -7.64 -9.02
CA GLY A 93 6.96 -8.44 -10.00
C GLY A 93 5.66 -9.07 -9.49
N VAL A 94 5.29 -8.86 -8.21
CA VAL A 94 4.03 -9.35 -7.64
C VAL A 94 3.02 -8.22 -7.56
N HIS A 95 1.84 -8.39 -8.17
CA HIS A 95 0.80 -7.36 -8.17
C HIS A 95 0.04 -7.30 -6.85
N ALA A 96 -0.14 -6.08 -6.34
CA ALA A 96 -1.01 -5.84 -5.19
C ALA A 96 -2.47 -6.01 -5.61
N ARG A 97 -3.24 -6.77 -4.83
CA ARG A 97 -4.70 -6.87 -4.97
C ARG A 97 -5.42 -5.70 -4.35
N ASN A 98 -4.99 -5.32 -3.15
CA ASN A 98 -5.57 -4.24 -2.36
C ASN A 98 -4.44 -3.35 -1.84
N TYR A 99 -4.64 -2.05 -1.81
CA TYR A 99 -3.67 -1.10 -1.26
C TYR A 99 -4.39 0.16 -0.76
N MET A 100 -3.72 0.98 0.04
CA MET A 100 -4.25 2.27 0.49
C MET A 100 -3.48 3.40 -0.17
N ALA A 101 -3.98 4.62 -0.07
CA ALA A 101 -3.27 5.80 -0.52
C ALA A 101 -3.49 6.96 0.46
N LYS A 102 -2.56 7.90 0.48
CA LYS A 102 -2.65 9.13 1.26
C LYS A 102 -3.03 10.31 0.39
N ASP A 103 -3.69 11.28 0.99
CA ASP A 103 -3.96 12.58 0.38
C ASP A 103 -2.71 13.49 0.40
N ALA A 104 -2.88 14.73 -0.06
CA ALA A 104 -1.79 15.70 -0.11
C ALA A 104 -1.36 16.21 1.28
N SER A 105 -2.17 15.98 2.32
CA SER A 105 -1.86 16.30 3.71
C SER A 105 -1.04 15.20 4.40
N GLY A 106 -0.91 14.03 3.77
CA GLY A 106 -0.21 12.87 4.30
C GLY A 106 -1.10 11.92 5.11
N ASP A 107 -2.39 12.23 5.21
CA ASP A 107 -3.38 11.37 5.86
C ASP A 107 -3.91 10.33 4.87
N LEU A 108 -4.36 9.17 5.35
CA LEU A 108 -4.99 8.17 4.48
C LEU A 108 -6.25 8.76 3.83
N ASP A 109 -6.56 8.31 2.62
CA ASP A 109 -7.84 8.64 1.99
C ASP A 109 -8.99 8.00 2.79
N TYR A 110 -9.99 8.78 3.18
CA TYR A 110 -11.19 8.30 3.87
C TYR A 110 -12.46 8.51 3.02
N TYR A 111 -13.49 7.71 3.28
CA TYR A 111 -14.80 7.97 2.70
C TYR A 111 -15.41 9.24 3.29
N SER A 112 -16.01 10.08 2.42
CA SER A 112 -16.69 11.30 2.87
C SER A 112 -17.82 10.95 3.86
N GLY A 113 -17.78 11.60 5.03
CA GLY A 113 -18.72 11.33 6.14
C GLY A 113 -18.29 10.19 7.08
N TYR A 114 -17.17 9.51 6.82
CA TYR A 114 -16.72 8.33 7.58
C TYR A 114 -15.20 8.40 7.89
N PRO A 115 -14.78 9.23 8.87
CA PRO A 115 -13.37 9.50 9.15
C PRO A 115 -12.60 8.30 9.72
N SER A 116 -13.28 7.26 10.18
CA SER A 116 -12.66 6.03 10.71
C SER A 116 -12.58 4.89 9.68
N CYS A 117 -12.98 5.12 8.42
CA CYS A 117 -13.03 4.10 7.37
C CYS A 117 -12.12 4.48 6.18
N PRO A 118 -10.86 4.02 6.14
CA PRO A 118 -9.95 4.34 5.05
C PRO A 118 -10.40 3.65 3.76
N VAL A 119 -10.08 4.28 2.63
CA VAL A 119 -10.37 3.78 1.29
C VAL A 119 -9.31 2.76 0.88
N VAL A 120 -9.76 1.54 0.59
CA VAL A 120 -8.97 0.46 0.02
C VAL A 120 -9.18 0.45 -1.48
N TYR A 121 -8.11 0.71 -2.19
CA TYR A 121 -8.05 0.70 -3.63
C TYR A 121 -7.73 -0.71 -4.15
N ASN A 122 -8.27 -1.03 -5.32
CA ASN A 122 -8.06 -2.28 -6.04
C ASN A 122 -8.37 -2.07 -7.53
N PHE A 123 -8.38 -3.14 -8.32
CA PHE A 123 -8.71 -3.07 -9.74
C PHE A 123 -10.07 -2.39 -10.05
N LYS A 124 -11.08 -2.60 -9.18
CA LYS A 124 -12.42 -1.99 -9.34
C LYS A 124 -12.45 -0.54 -8.86
N LYS A 125 -11.79 -0.24 -7.75
CA LYS A 125 -11.65 1.10 -7.17
C LYS A 125 -10.22 1.59 -7.37
N ARG A 126 -9.98 2.21 -8.53
CA ARG A 126 -8.65 2.71 -8.94
C ARG A 126 -8.30 4.02 -8.23
N VAL A 127 -7.06 4.12 -7.76
CA VAL A 127 -6.53 5.39 -7.21
C VAL A 127 -6.28 6.39 -8.32
N ILE A 128 -6.47 7.67 -8.00
CA ILE A 128 -6.21 8.81 -8.89
C ILE A 128 -4.91 9.46 -8.45
N VAL A 129 -4.00 9.69 -9.39
CA VAL A 129 -2.83 10.54 -9.21
C VAL A 129 -3.16 11.89 -9.87
N PRO A 130 -3.41 12.96 -9.08
CA PRO A 130 -3.88 14.23 -9.63
C PRO A 130 -2.87 14.87 -10.58
N ALA A 131 -3.34 15.60 -11.59
CA ALA A 131 -2.51 16.33 -12.53
C ALA A 131 -1.48 17.23 -11.81
N THR A 132 -0.25 17.27 -12.30
CA THR A 132 0.84 18.12 -11.77
C THR A 132 1.14 17.94 -10.27
N SER A 133 0.68 16.84 -9.68
CA SER A 133 0.79 16.57 -8.25
C SER A 133 1.32 15.15 -8.00
N SER A 134 1.52 14.81 -6.74
CA SER A 134 1.90 13.46 -6.33
C SER A 134 0.80 12.78 -5.51
N LYS A 135 0.88 11.47 -5.46
CA LYS A 135 0.05 10.61 -4.61
C LYS A 135 0.95 9.56 -3.98
N GLU A 136 0.80 9.37 -2.67
CA GLU A 136 1.54 8.34 -1.95
C GLU A 136 0.66 7.09 -1.82
N ILE A 137 1.19 5.94 -2.22
CA ILE A 137 0.53 4.63 -2.18
C ILE A 137 1.15 3.80 -1.08
N CYS A 138 0.34 3.31 -0.16
CA CYS A 138 0.76 2.49 0.95
C CYS A 138 0.58 1.01 0.60
N LEU A 139 1.69 0.30 0.40
CA LEU A 139 1.73 -1.14 0.15
C LEU A 139 2.10 -1.88 1.44
N ASN A 140 1.13 -2.53 2.08
CA ASN A 140 1.41 -3.45 3.20
C ASN A 140 1.74 -4.84 2.64
N LEU A 141 2.89 -5.41 2.97
CA LEU A 141 3.35 -6.66 2.34
C LEU A 141 2.60 -7.91 2.83
N THR A 142 1.82 -7.79 3.90
CA THR A 142 1.04 -8.88 4.50
C THR A 142 -0.45 -8.71 4.23
N GLU A 143 -1.12 -7.93 5.09
CA GLU A 143 -2.55 -7.67 5.04
C GLU A 143 -2.85 -6.22 5.42
N ILE A 144 -3.97 -5.71 4.92
CA ILE A 144 -4.55 -4.44 5.38
C ILE A 144 -5.64 -4.78 6.38
N VAL A 145 -5.53 -4.14 7.55
CA VAL A 145 -6.30 -4.43 8.74
C VAL A 145 -7.04 -3.15 9.11
N ILE A 146 -8.33 -3.08 8.80
CA ILE A 146 -9.16 -1.92 9.14
C ILE A 146 -9.87 -2.21 10.46
N ASN A 147 -9.41 -1.55 11.51
CA ASN A 147 -10.06 -1.59 12.82
C ASN A 147 -11.13 -0.51 12.89
N THR A 148 -12.39 -0.91 12.97
CA THR A 148 -13.48 -0.01 13.36
C THR A 148 -13.57 -0.04 14.88
N SER A 149 -12.79 0.78 15.58
CA SER A 149 -12.75 0.81 17.05
C SER A 149 -14.00 1.41 17.70
N ASP A 150 -14.87 2.06 16.93
CA ASP A 150 -15.79 3.06 17.48
C ASP A 150 -17.28 2.69 17.45
N THR A 151 -17.63 1.45 17.13
CA THR A 151 -19.05 1.07 17.01
C THR A 151 -19.35 -0.20 17.80
N SER A 152 -19.15 -0.16 19.12
CA SER A 152 -19.77 -1.16 19.98
C SER A 152 -21.25 -0.80 20.14
N GLU A 153 -22.15 -1.70 19.78
CA GLU A 153 -23.59 -1.48 19.93
C GLU A 153 -24.17 -2.42 20.96
N GLU A 154 -25.02 -1.88 21.83
CA GLU A 154 -25.83 -2.71 22.72
C GLU A 154 -26.88 -3.44 21.89
N ILE A 155 -26.99 -4.75 22.10
CA ILE A 155 -28.06 -5.55 21.50
C ILE A 155 -29.29 -5.32 22.37
N ASP A 156 -30.28 -4.63 21.82
CA ASP A 156 -31.57 -4.43 22.50
C ASP A 156 -32.35 -5.74 22.57
N VAL A 157 -32.31 -6.40 23.72
CA VAL A 157 -33.05 -7.63 24.01
C VAL A 157 -34.44 -7.36 24.60
N SER A 158 -34.88 -6.11 24.71
CA SER A 158 -36.17 -5.76 25.35
C SER A 158 -37.40 -6.31 24.62
N GLY A 159 -37.26 -6.59 23.31
CA GLY A 159 -38.29 -7.24 22.50
C GLY A 159 -38.14 -8.77 22.40
N TRP A 160 -37.22 -9.38 23.15
CA TRP A 160 -37.06 -10.83 23.22
C TRP A 160 -37.90 -11.38 24.37
N ASP A 161 -39.21 -11.49 24.17
CA ASP A 161 -40.18 -11.80 25.24
C ASP A 161 -39.95 -13.18 25.88
N ASP A 162 -39.47 -14.16 25.11
CA ASP A 162 -39.06 -15.47 25.62
C ASP A 162 -37.91 -16.09 24.80
N ASN A 163 -37.10 -16.92 25.46
CA ASN A 163 -36.06 -17.70 24.80
C ASN A 163 -36.66 -18.93 24.08
N SER A 164 -37.88 -18.86 23.55
CA SER A 164 -38.52 -19.96 22.80
C SER A 164 -38.45 -19.76 21.28
N THR A 165 -38.10 -18.55 20.85
CA THR A 165 -37.95 -18.17 19.44
C THR A 165 -36.65 -17.41 19.21
N ASN A 166 -36.16 -17.46 17.97
CA ASN A 166 -35.01 -16.68 17.55
C ASN A 166 -35.36 -15.18 17.58
N HIS A 167 -34.44 -14.36 18.05
CA HIS A 167 -34.61 -12.91 18.08
C HIS A 167 -33.66 -12.25 17.09
N THR A 168 -34.17 -11.34 16.26
CA THR A 168 -33.37 -10.63 15.26
C THR A 168 -33.12 -9.20 15.69
N PHE A 169 -31.83 -8.85 15.76
CA PHE A 169 -31.36 -7.50 16.01
C PHE A 169 -30.71 -6.96 14.73
N THR A 170 -31.18 -5.81 14.26
CA THR A 170 -30.52 -5.06 13.18
C THR A 170 -29.78 -3.88 13.81
N PRO A 171 -28.44 -3.85 13.72
CA PRO A 171 -27.63 -2.73 14.17
C PRO A 171 -28.15 -1.37 13.67
N LEU A 172 -28.18 -0.38 14.57
CA LEU A 172 -28.64 0.97 14.23
C LEU A 172 -27.59 1.71 13.40
N ASN A 173 -26.31 1.50 13.72
CA ASN A 173 -25.18 1.82 12.85
C ASN A 173 -24.65 0.52 12.27
N GLN A 174 -24.94 0.25 11.00
CA GLN A 174 -24.13 -0.73 10.28
C GLN A 174 -22.67 -0.29 10.35
N PRO A 175 -21.72 -1.18 10.67
CA PRO A 175 -20.31 -0.81 10.70
C PRO A 175 -19.97 -0.22 9.33
N TYR A 176 -19.41 1.00 9.32
CA TYR A 176 -19.16 1.79 8.10
C TYR A 176 -18.41 1.00 7.02
N THR A 177 -17.63 0.01 7.44
CA THR A 177 -16.95 -0.93 6.57
C THR A 177 -17.92 -1.78 5.74
N ARG A 178 -19.02 -2.32 6.29
CA ARG A 178 -19.98 -3.17 5.56
C ARG A 178 -20.73 -2.42 4.47
N ALA A 179 -21.09 -1.15 4.73
CA ALA A 179 -21.71 -0.29 3.73
C ALA A 179 -20.75 0.01 2.56
N MET A 180 -19.46 0.22 2.85
CA MET A 180 -18.46 0.57 1.84
C MET A 180 -17.84 -0.64 1.14
N TYR A 181 -17.79 -1.79 1.81
CA TYR A 181 -17.21 -3.03 1.30
C TYR A 181 -18.17 -4.23 1.43
N PRO A 182 -19.35 -4.19 0.78
CA PRO A 182 -20.40 -5.20 0.96
C PRO A 182 -20.02 -6.63 0.50
N ASN A 183 -18.91 -6.77 -0.23
CA ASN A 183 -18.43 -8.03 -0.77
C ASN A 183 -17.29 -8.65 0.06
N VAL A 184 -16.94 -8.05 1.19
CA VAL A 184 -15.94 -8.61 2.10
C VAL A 184 -16.64 -9.54 3.09
N ASN A 185 -15.99 -10.65 3.43
CA ASN A 185 -16.51 -11.56 4.43
C ASN A 185 -16.23 -11.00 5.83
N TYR A 186 -17.28 -10.53 6.49
CA TYR A 186 -17.25 -10.13 7.89
C TYR A 186 -17.55 -11.37 8.72
N SER A 187 -16.51 -12.11 9.10
CA SER A 187 -16.67 -13.38 9.79
C SER A 187 -16.35 -13.32 11.28
N ASN A 188 -15.90 -12.18 11.79
CA ASN A 188 -15.21 -12.14 13.06
C ASN A 188 -15.97 -11.37 14.16
N GLU A 189 -17.22 -10.95 13.95
CA GLU A 189 -17.97 -10.17 14.94
C GLU A 189 -18.03 -10.91 16.28
N LYS A 190 -17.69 -10.22 17.37
CA LYS A 190 -17.66 -10.79 18.71
C LYS A 190 -18.75 -10.16 19.56
N ILE A 191 -19.59 -11.00 20.16
CA ILE A 191 -20.58 -10.56 21.13
C ILE A 191 -20.03 -10.84 22.53
N PHE A 192 -20.18 -9.88 23.44
CA PHE A 192 -19.79 -10.01 24.83
C PHE A 192 -21.01 -9.89 25.74
N ASN A 193 -21.07 -10.71 26.78
CA ASN A 193 -22.09 -10.59 27.83
C ASN A 193 -21.64 -9.55 28.85
N LEU A 194 -22.39 -8.45 28.97
CA LEU A 194 -22.12 -7.35 29.90
C LEU A 194 -22.45 -7.74 31.35
N THR A 195 -23.43 -8.60 31.56
CA THR A 195 -23.88 -9.04 32.89
C THR A 195 -22.83 -9.92 33.57
N ASP A 196 -22.05 -10.67 32.80
CA ASP A 196 -21.02 -11.60 33.28
C ASP A 196 -19.58 -11.03 33.20
N GLY A 197 -19.44 -9.70 33.13
CA GLY A 197 -18.13 -9.05 33.12
C GLY A 197 -17.38 -9.14 31.79
N TYR A 198 -18.09 -8.99 30.67
CA TYR A 198 -17.56 -9.02 29.29
C TYR A 198 -16.98 -10.38 28.87
N SER A 199 -17.64 -11.47 29.25
CA SER A 199 -17.29 -12.80 28.73
C SER A 199 -17.65 -12.88 27.24
N LEU A 200 -16.74 -13.47 26.44
CA LEU A 200 -16.96 -13.68 25.01
C LEU A 200 -18.06 -14.74 24.81
N VAL A 201 -19.08 -14.40 24.04
CA VAL A 201 -20.10 -15.34 23.59
C VAL A 201 -19.60 -15.99 22.31
N GLU A 202 -19.39 -17.31 22.35
CA GLU A 202 -18.99 -18.07 21.16
C GLU A 202 -20.12 -18.06 20.12
N ARG A 203 -19.77 -17.94 18.84
CA ARG A 203 -20.78 -17.94 17.77
C ARG A 203 -21.54 -19.26 17.68
N ASP A 204 -20.84 -20.37 17.98
CA ASP A 204 -21.33 -21.73 17.83
C ASP A 204 -22.58 -21.96 18.68
N ASN A 205 -23.73 -22.03 18.01
CA ASN A 205 -25.10 -22.19 18.54
C ASN A 205 -25.74 -20.99 19.25
N ASN A 206 -25.04 -19.87 19.44
CA ASN A 206 -25.62 -18.70 20.13
C ASN A 206 -26.24 -17.66 19.20
N TYR A 207 -25.60 -17.37 18.07
CA TYR A 207 -26.07 -16.37 17.12
C TYR A 207 -25.56 -16.62 15.70
N THR A 208 -26.31 -16.14 14.71
CA THR A 208 -25.89 -16.09 13.30
C THR A 208 -25.94 -14.66 12.80
N THR A 209 -25.14 -14.34 11.79
CA THR A 209 -25.13 -13.00 11.15
C THR A 209 -25.37 -13.15 9.66
N ASP A 210 -26.23 -12.30 9.09
CA ASP A 210 -26.43 -12.24 7.64
C ASP A 210 -25.41 -11.32 6.95
N ASN A 211 -25.47 -11.26 5.61
CA ASN A 211 -24.59 -10.41 4.80
C ASN A 211 -24.85 -8.91 5.00
N ILE A 212 -26.02 -8.53 5.51
CA ILE A 212 -26.48 -7.15 5.73
C ILE A 212 -26.09 -6.67 7.15
N GLY A 213 -25.61 -7.58 8.01
CA GLY A 213 -25.19 -7.29 9.38
C GLY A 213 -26.28 -7.51 10.43
N THR A 214 -27.43 -8.08 10.05
CA THR A 214 -28.46 -8.50 11.00
C THR A 214 -27.95 -9.67 11.81
N ILE A 215 -28.06 -9.56 13.13
CA ILE A 215 -27.72 -10.62 14.08
C ILE A 215 -29.01 -11.35 14.43
N THR A 216 -29.01 -12.66 14.33
CA THR A 216 -30.10 -13.52 14.81
C THR A 216 -29.59 -14.30 16.01
N LEU A 217 -30.14 -14.03 17.18
CA LEU A 217 -29.92 -14.78 18.40
C LEU A 217 -30.70 -16.09 18.30
N LEU A 218 -30.05 -17.20 18.59
CA LEU A 218 -30.61 -18.53 18.41
C LEU A 218 -31.25 -19.03 19.71
N VAL A 219 -32.42 -19.66 19.58
CA VAL A 219 -33.16 -20.30 20.68
C VAL A 219 -32.37 -21.41 21.37
N ASP A 220 -31.60 -22.18 20.61
CA ASP A 220 -30.81 -23.32 21.11
C ASP A 220 -29.46 -22.88 21.75
N GLY A 221 -29.24 -21.57 21.86
CA GLY A 221 -28.05 -20.97 22.44
C GLY A 221 -28.14 -20.72 23.95
N ASN A 222 -27.00 -20.30 24.51
CA ASN A 222 -26.85 -19.85 25.90
C ASN A 222 -27.17 -18.35 26.09
N MET A 223 -27.51 -17.63 25.02
CA MET A 223 -27.94 -16.22 25.13
C MET A 223 -29.37 -16.15 25.69
N THR A 224 -29.67 -15.15 26.52
CA THR A 224 -30.97 -15.00 27.18
C THR A 224 -31.47 -13.57 27.14
N ASN A 225 -32.79 -13.38 27.20
CA ASN A 225 -33.40 -12.06 27.31
C ASN A 225 -33.17 -11.33 28.66
N THR A 226 -32.48 -11.97 29.62
CA THR A 226 -32.19 -11.39 30.95
C THR A 226 -30.77 -10.83 31.10
N SER A 227 -29.95 -10.95 30.07
CA SER A 227 -28.57 -10.44 30.07
C SER A 227 -28.41 -9.32 29.05
N ASN A 228 -27.53 -8.36 29.35
CA ASN A 228 -27.19 -7.31 28.41
C ASN A 228 -26.02 -7.79 27.54
N TYR A 229 -26.09 -7.55 26.24
CA TYR A 229 -25.03 -7.94 25.31
C TYR A 229 -24.53 -6.74 24.52
N ILE A 230 -23.24 -6.78 24.19
CA ILE A 230 -22.62 -5.79 23.32
C ILE A 230 -21.96 -6.50 22.14
N ILE A 231 -22.22 -6.02 20.93
CA ILE A 231 -21.48 -6.46 19.75
C ILE A 231 -20.30 -5.55 19.51
N ASN A 232 -19.12 -6.15 19.36
CA ASN A 232 -17.95 -5.52 18.81
C ASN A 232 -17.73 -6.03 17.40
N TYR A 233 -17.83 -5.12 16.42
CA TYR A 233 -17.39 -5.43 15.06
C TYR A 233 -15.89 -5.55 15.05
N THR A 234 -15.43 -6.65 14.50
CA THR A 234 -14.00 -6.90 14.36
C THR A 234 -13.50 -6.40 13.03
N THR A 235 -12.21 -6.12 13.09
CA THR A 235 -11.26 -5.90 12.03
C THR A 235 -11.62 -6.53 10.68
N THR A 236 -11.80 -5.68 9.67
CA THR A 236 -11.89 -6.11 8.26
C THR A 236 -10.48 -6.32 7.71
N ARG A 237 -10.25 -7.47 7.07
CA ARG A 237 -8.93 -7.85 6.53
C ARG A 237 -8.98 -7.92 5.01
N PHE A 238 -7.95 -7.37 4.38
CA PHE A 238 -7.74 -7.46 2.94
C PHE A 238 -6.35 -8.02 2.68
N ASP A 239 -6.26 -9.09 1.90
CA ASP A 239 -4.98 -9.57 1.39
C ASP A 239 -4.41 -8.51 0.43
N THR A 240 -3.23 -7.99 0.74
CA THR A 240 -2.54 -7.06 -0.18
C THR A 240 -1.86 -7.85 -1.29
N PHE A 241 -1.08 -8.87 -0.93
CA PHE A 241 -0.38 -9.76 -1.85
C PHE A 241 -0.73 -11.21 -1.48
N PRO A 242 -1.28 -12.01 -2.41
CA PRO A 242 -1.52 -13.43 -2.18
C PRO A 242 -0.57 -14.31 -3.03
N PRO A 243 0.36 -15.06 -2.41
CA PRO A 243 0.67 -15.10 -0.98
C PRO A 243 1.35 -13.82 -0.47
N PRO A 244 1.40 -13.58 0.85
CA PRO A 244 2.09 -12.44 1.45
C PRO A 244 3.50 -12.29 0.91
N LEU A 245 3.89 -11.07 0.61
CA LEU A 245 5.21 -10.78 0.05
C LEU A 245 6.22 -10.68 1.19
N SER A 246 7.35 -11.37 1.08
CA SER A 246 8.46 -11.27 2.02
C SER A 246 9.69 -10.78 1.27
N VAL A 247 10.17 -9.59 1.62
CA VAL A 247 11.33 -8.95 0.98
C VAL A 247 12.35 -8.60 2.06
N ARG A 248 13.60 -9.00 1.85
CA ARG A 248 14.68 -8.70 2.80
C ARG A 248 15.13 -7.24 2.67
N ARG A 249 15.67 -6.67 3.75
CA ARG A 249 16.17 -5.29 3.74
C ARG A 249 17.33 -5.06 2.78
N ASN A 250 18.13 -6.09 2.51
CA ASN A 250 19.29 -6.03 1.62
C ASN A 250 18.97 -6.37 0.14
N GLU A 251 17.69 -6.56 -0.20
CA GLU A 251 17.22 -6.82 -1.56
C GLU A 251 16.67 -5.55 -2.21
N PRO A 252 16.82 -5.39 -3.55
CA PRO A 252 16.27 -4.24 -4.25
C PRO A 252 14.74 -4.27 -4.27
N LEU A 253 14.15 -3.08 -4.32
CA LEU A 253 12.70 -2.88 -4.43
C LEU A 253 12.38 -2.33 -5.83
N THR A 254 11.71 -3.14 -6.64
CA THR A 254 11.26 -2.76 -7.98
C THR A 254 9.77 -2.49 -7.97
N ILE A 255 9.39 -1.23 -8.21
CA ILE A 255 8.00 -0.81 -8.34
C ILE A 255 7.64 -0.70 -9.81
N GLU A 256 6.48 -1.25 -10.17
CA GLU A 256 5.89 -1.09 -11.49
C GLU A 256 4.43 -0.64 -11.34
N VAL A 257 4.05 0.37 -12.12
CA VAL A 257 2.71 0.98 -12.09
C VAL A 257 2.12 0.92 -13.49
N ILE A 258 0.92 0.39 -13.58
CA ILE A 258 0.15 0.29 -14.83
C ILE A 258 -1.06 1.21 -14.73
N THR A 259 -1.23 2.10 -15.70
CA THR A 259 -2.33 3.09 -15.70
C THR A 259 -3.57 2.55 -16.41
N SER A 260 -4.65 3.34 -16.44
CA SER A 260 -5.84 3.06 -17.24
C SER A 260 -5.59 3.10 -18.74
N LEU A 261 -4.52 3.78 -19.18
CA LEU A 261 -4.10 3.88 -20.57
C LEU A 261 -3.10 2.75 -20.96
N ILE A 262 -2.88 1.78 -20.06
CA ILE A 262 -1.99 0.61 -20.26
C ILE A 262 -0.49 1.00 -20.31
N ASN A 263 -0.16 2.26 -20.03
CA ASN A 263 1.23 2.67 -19.84
C ASN A 263 1.83 2.02 -18.60
N ILE A 264 3.11 1.65 -18.71
CA ILE A 264 3.88 0.98 -17.66
C ILE A 264 5.02 1.89 -17.23
N PHE A 265 5.04 2.25 -15.95
CA PHE A 265 6.10 3.04 -15.33
C PHE A 265 6.82 2.18 -14.31
N LYS A 266 8.14 2.08 -14.43
CA LYS A 266 8.95 1.18 -13.61
C LYS A 266 10.15 1.91 -13.03
N ARG A 267 10.44 1.66 -11.75
CA ARG A 267 11.66 2.12 -11.07
C ARG A 267 12.14 1.06 -10.10
N ALA A 268 13.46 0.85 -10.08
CA ALA A 268 14.12 0.01 -9.08
C ALA A 268 14.84 0.92 -8.08
N PHE A 269 14.82 0.50 -6.83
CA PHE A 269 15.52 1.10 -5.71
C PHE A 269 16.55 0.08 -5.20
N MET A 270 17.83 0.42 -5.20
CA MET A 270 18.92 -0.45 -4.77
C MET A 270 19.40 -0.13 -3.34
N PRO A 271 19.47 -1.09 -2.41
CA PRO A 271 19.95 -0.78 -1.07
C PRO A 271 21.42 -0.30 -1.09
N PRO A 272 21.79 0.60 -0.17
CA PRO A 272 23.16 1.12 -0.09
C PRO A 272 24.17 0.01 0.20
N VAL A 273 25.43 0.23 -0.19
CA VAL A 273 26.54 -0.70 0.01
C VAL A 273 27.42 -0.22 1.17
N PRO A 274 27.33 -0.87 2.36
CA PRO A 274 28.19 -0.54 3.49
C PRO A 274 29.61 -1.06 3.26
N LEU A 275 30.57 -0.16 3.37
CA LEU A 275 32.00 -0.46 3.39
C LEU A 275 32.62 0.23 4.60
N ALA A 276 33.25 -0.57 5.46
CA ALA A 276 33.85 -0.11 6.71
C ALA A 276 35.35 -0.43 6.72
N GLU A 277 36.14 0.56 7.12
CA GLU A 277 37.55 0.43 7.43
C GLU A 277 37.78 0.72 8.92
N VAL A 278 38.70 -0.04 9.53
CA VAL A 278 39.12 0.19 10.91
C VAL A 278 40.60 0.55 10.93
N GLN A 279 40.91 1.70 11.50
CA GLN A 279 42.26 2.23 11.63
C GLN A 279 42.66 2.27 13.11
N PHE A 280 43.93 1.98 13.40
CA PHE A 280 44.51 2.05 14.74
C PHE A 280 45.41 3.28 14.83
N GLU A 281 45.19 4.08 15.86
CA GLU A 281 45.95 5.29 16.10
C GLU A 281 46.39 5.38 17.56
N THR A 282 47.47 6.10 17.82
CA THR A 282 47.99 6.33 19.18
C THR A 282 47.97 7.82 19.48
N GLU A 283 47.37 8.22 20.59
CA GLU A 283 47.41 9.60 21.07
C GLU A 283 48.25 9.74 22.33
N ARG A 284 48.87 10.91 22.47
CA ARG A 284 49.56 11.32 23.68
C ARG A 284 48.58 12.01 24.63
N MET A 285 48.40 11.43 25.81
CA MET A 285 47.59 11.98 26.90
C MET A 285 48.49 12.62 27.95
N VAL A 286 48.06 13.76 28.50
CA VAL A 286 48.73 14.43 29.61
C VAL A 286 47.71 14.60 30.73
N ASP A 287 47.99 14.05 31.90
CA ASP A 287 47.10 14.18 33.06
C ASP A 287 47.23 15.57 33.73
N SER A 288 46.38 15.86 34.73
CA SER A 288 46.42 17.14 35.46
C SER A 288 47.70 17.35 36.28
N GLY A 289 48.49 16.31 36.50
CA GLY A 289 49.81 16.35 37.16
C GLY A 289 50.98 16.50 36.18
N GLY A 290 50.73 16.55 34.87
CA GLY A 290 51.75 16.65 33.83
C GLY A 290 52.38 15.32 33.41
N ASN A 291 51.89 14.17 33.89
CA ASN A 291 52.40 12.87 33.45
C ASN A 291 51.92 12.57 32.03
N VAL A 292 52.83 12.05 31.22
CA VAL A 292 52.57 11.68 29.83
C VAL A 292 52.26 10.19 29.75
N SER A 293 51.15 9.85 29.12
CA SER A 293 50.81 8.47 28.75
C SER A 293 50.43 8.40 27.27
N TYR A 294 50.52 7.21 26.68
CA TYR A 294 50.09 6.95 25.32
C TYR A 294 48.88 6.01 25.36
N ARG A 295 47.88 6.27 24.53
CA ARG A 295 46.66 5.47 24.45
C ARG A 295 46.35 5.16 23.00
N ASP A 296 46.18 3.89 22.71
CA ASP A 296 45.69 3.43 21.42
C ASP A 296 44.17 3.58 21.34
N TYR A 297 43.68 3.93 20.16
CA TYR A 297 42.25 4.02 19.88
C TYR A 297 41.94 3.63 18.44
N LEU A 298 40.68 3.26 18.21
CA LEU A 298 40.17 2.96 16.89
C LEU A 298 39.56 4.20 16.23
N ILE A 299 39.70 4.26 14.92
CA ILE A 299 38.87 5.08 14.06
C ILE A 299 38.08 4.14 13.16
N LEU A 300 36.76 4.30 13.17
CA LEU A 300 35.85 3.60 12.27
C LEU A 300 35.55 4.55 11.12
N ASP A 301 35.79 4.12 9.88
CA ASP A 301 35.62 4.93 8.69
C ASP A 301 34.69 4.22 7.70
N ALA A 302 33.60 4.90 7.33
CA ALA A 302 32.62 4.43 6.35
C ALA A 302 32.67 5.23 5.05
N SER A 303 33.72 6.03 4.81
CA SER A 303 33.83 6.94 3.66
C SER A 303 33.73 6.24 2.30
N GLU A 304 34.09 4.96 2.24
CA GLU A 304 34.01 4.15 1.01
C GLU A 304 32.60 3.57 0.77
N SER A 305 31.68 3.70 1.73
CA SER A 305 30.29 3.27 1.52
C SER A 305 29.65 4.11 0.42
N PHE A 306 28.83 3.49 -0.42
CA PHE A 306 28.17 4.18 -1.53
C PHE A 306 26.76 3.65 -1.77
N ASP A 307 25.94 4.49 -2.40
CA ASP A 307 24.59 4.14 -2.81
C ASP A 307 24.49 4.16 -4.36
N PRO A 308 24.15 3.04 -5.02
CA PRO A 308 24.15 2.96 -6.48
C PRO A 308 23.16 3.89 -7.20
N ASP A 309 22.02 4.19 -6.60
CA ASP A 309 20.91 4.93 -7.21
C ASP A 309 20.52 6.21 -6.47
N GLY A 310 21.29 6.59 -5.45
CA GLY A 310 21.00 7.74 -4.59
C GLY A 310 22.21 8.21 -3.80
N SER A 311 22.00 8.55 -2.53
CA SER A 311 23.05 9.04 -1.63
C SER A 311 22.81 8.59 -0.19
N ILE A 312 23.88 8.25 0.52
CA ILE A 312 23.81 7.86 1.93
C ILE A 312 23.53 9.08 2.80
N THR A 313 22.48 8.99 3.63
CA THR A 313 22.05 10.06 4.55
C THR A 313 22.44 9.78 6.00
N GLU A 314 22.65 8.52 6.37
CA GLU A 314 22.93 8.15 7.76
C GLU A 314 23.92 6.97 7.86
N TYR A 315 24.80 7.06 8.85
CA TYR A 315 25.78 6.03 9.22
C TYR A 315 25.64 5.71 10.71
N ARG A 316 25.41 4.44 11.05
CA ARG A 316 25.26 3.96 12.43
C ARG A 316 26.18 2.78 12.68
N TRP A 317 27.01 2.90 13.69
CA TRP A 317 27.97 1.87 14.08
C TRP A 317 27.48 1.12 15.32
N ALA A 318 27.66 -0.18 15.29
CA ALA A 318 27.53 -1.04 16.45
C ALA A 318 28.89 -1.66 16.78
N VAL A 319 29.21 -1.71 18.07
CA VAL A 319 30.48 -2.22 18.58
C VAL A 319 30.18 -3.07 19.80
N TRP A 320 30.62 -4.31 19.78
CA TRP A 320 30.50 -5.25 20.88
C TRP A 320 31.89 -5.67 21.39
N ASN A 321 31.97 -5.97 22.68
CA ASN A 321 33.15 -6.56 23.32
C ASN A 321 32.73 -7.90 23.89
N ASN A 322 33.23 -9.00 23.32
CA ASN A 322 32.82 -10.36 23.66
C ASN A 322 31.28 -10.49 23.70
N SER A 323 30.63 -10.08 22.60
CA SER A 323 29.17 -10.03 22.41
C SER A 323 28.38 -9.09 23.35
N THR A 324 29.05 -8.36 24.24
CA THR A 324 28.39 -7.33 25.08
C THR A 324 28.36 -5.99 24.33
N PRO A 325 27.20 -5.37 24.08
CA PRO A 325 27.12 -4.14 23.31
C PRO A 325 27.74 -2.96 24.08
N ILE A 326 28.71 -2.31 23.44
CA ILE A 326 29.24 -1.00 23.87
C ILE A 326 28.46 0.11 23.16
N TYR A 327 28.26 -0.09 21.86
CA TYR A 327 27.40 0.71 20.99
C TYR A 327 26.46 -0.24 20.25
N ASP A 328 25.18 0.08 20.23
CA ASP A 328 24.15 -0.70 19.53
C ASP A 328 23.46 0.24 18.53
N TYR A 329 24.11 0.42 17.37
CA TYR A 329 23.74 1.34 16.29
C TYR A 329 23.44 2.78 16.74
N ASN A 330 24.00 3.20 17.87
CA ASN A 330 23.83 4.55 18.43
C ASN A 330 25.08 5.43 18.30
N LEU A 331 26.17 4.88 17.76
CA LEU A 331 27.35 5.66 17.38
C LEU A 331 27.18 6.13 15.94
N THR A 332 26.86 7.41 15.75
CA THR A 332 26.51 7.95 14.43
C THR A 332 27.64 8.74 13.79
N GLY A 333 27.80 8.63 12.48
CA GLY A 333 28.72 9.44 11.67
C GLY A 333 29.54 8.62 10.69
N MET A 334 29.95 9.26 9.59
CA MET A 334 30.74 8.62 8.54
C MET A 334 32.13 8.17 9.04
N LYS A 335 32.80 9.02 9.82
CA LYS A 335 34.09 8.71 10.46
C LYS A 335 34.00 9.01 11.94
N VAL A 336 34.17 7.99 12.78
CA VAL A 336 33.89 8.08 14.22
C VAL A 336 34.96 7.41 15.07
N ARG A 337 35.04 7.85 16.32
CA ARG A 337 35.89 7.25 17.35
C ARG A 337 35.01 6.66 18.47
N PRO A 338 35.06 5.35 18.75
CA PRO A 338 34.30 4.72 19.83
C PRO A 338 34.95 5.02 21.20
N VAL A 339 34.70 6.19 21.77
CA VAL A 339 35.33 6.66 23.02
C VAL A 339 35.05 5.80 24.27
N LYS A 340 33.95 5.02 24.27
CA LYS A 340 33.61 4.09 25.37
C LYS A 340 34.39 2.77 25.29
N LEU A 341 35.01 2.48 24.15
CA LEU A 341 35.81 1.28 23.95
C LEU A 341 37.20 1.49 24.57
N ASN A 342 37.59 0.60 25.48
CA ASN A 342 38.94 0.58 26.02
C ASN A 342 39.71 -0.62 25.47
N LEU A 343 40.64 -0.37 24.55
CA LEU A 343 41.44 -1.41 23.90
C LEU A 343 42.36 -2.19 24.86
N SER A 344 42.69 -1.63 26.03
CA SER A 344 43.53 -2.33 27.01
C SER A 344 42.81 -3.44 27.78
N THR A 345 41.48 -3.42 27.80
CA THR A 345 40.66 -4.39 28.55
C THR A 345 39.65 -5.13 27.68
N SER A 346 39.42 -4.67 26.45
CA SER A 346 38.49 -5.29 25.52
C SER A 346 39.16 -6.42 24.76
N HIS A 347 38.43 -7.51 24.56
CA HIS A 347 38.91 -8.71 23.88
C HIS A 347 37.82 -9.16 22.93
N ASN A 348 38.17 -9.60 21.71
CA ASN A 348 37.19 -10.01 20.70
C ASN A 348 36.16 -8.89 20.43
N ILE A 349 36.62 -7.80 19.83
CA ILE A 349 35.80 -6.66 19.45
C ILE A 349 35.10 -6.98 18.13
N GLU A 350 33.77 -6.89 18.11
CA GLU A 350 32.96 -7.04 16.90
C GLU A 350 32.43 -5.67 16.49
N ILE A 351 32.50 -5.34 15.20
CA ILE A 351 32.04 -4.06 14.64
C ILE A 351 31.10 -4.35 13.48
N ASP A 352 29.96 -3.67 13.48
CA ASP A 352 29.02 -3.64 12.36
C ASP A 352 28.66 -2.21 11.99
N LEU A 353 28.31 -2.01 10.72
CA LEU A 353 27.94 -0.72 10.15
C LEU A 353 26.56 -0.88 9.49
N GLU A 354 25.61 -0.04 9.89
CA GLU A 354 24.34 0.18 9.20
C GLU A 354 24.39 1.51 8.46
N VAL A 355 24.05 1.49 7.18
CA VAL A 355 23.91 2.68 6.34
C VAL A 355 22.48 2.82 5.86
N ARG A 356 21.99 4.06 5.81
CA ARG A 356 20.67 4.42 5.27
C ARG A 356 20.83 5.42 4.13
N ASP A 357 20.10 5.20 3.03
CA ASP A 357 20.09 6.09 1.86
C ASP A 357 19.04 7.21 1.97
N ASP A 358 18.86 7.98 0.90
CA ASP A 358 17.86 9.05 0.77
C ASP A 358 16.44 8.52 0.44
N THR A 359 16.32 7.22 0.20
CA THR A 359 15.04 6.53 -0.10
C THR A 359 14.53 5.72 1.11
N GLY A 360 15.23 5.77 2.23
CA GLY A 360 14.90 5.05 3.45
C GLY A 360 15.32 3.57 3.47
N MET A 361 15.92 3.06 2.40
CA MET A 361 16.51 1.72 2.42
C MET A 361 17.72 1.67 3.33
N VAL A 362 17.95 0.50 3.92
CA VAL A 362 19.10 0.26 4.79
C VAL A 362 19.81 -1.01 4.40
N SER A 363 21.11 -1.04 4.66
CA SER A 363 21.92 -2.25 4.58
C SER A 363 22.93 -2.28 5.71
N ARG A 364 23.24 -3.48 6.18
CA ARG A 364 24.27 -3.71 7.19
C ARG A 364 25.48 -4.43 6.60
N LEU A 365 26.66 -4.14 7.13
CA LEU A 365 27.89 -4.84 6.76
C LEU A 365 27.77 -6.34 7.09
N SER A 366 27.23 -6.66 8.26
CA SER A 366 26.90 -8.01 8.72
C SER A 366 26.07 -8.84 7.73
N GLN A 367 25.17 -8.20 6.98
CA GLN A 367 24.29 -8.85 6.01
C GLN A 367 24.95 -9.10 4.65
N ARG A 368 26.07 -8.42 4.35
CA ARG A 368 26.76 -8.45 3.06
C ARG A 368 28.07 -9.24 3.13
N SER A 369 28.90 -8.90 4.11
CA SER A 369 30.29 -9.35 4.23
C SER A 369 30.61 -9.93 5.60
N GLY A 370 29.68 -9.88 6.56
CA GLY A 370 29.89 -10.26 7.95
C GLY A 370 30.37 -9.09 8.82
N ASN A 371 30.63 -9.35 10.09
CA ASN A 371 31.14 -8.34 11.02
C ASN A 371 32.66 -8.25 10.91
N ILE A 372 33.22 -7.09 11.25
CA ILE A 372 34.67 -6.96 11.46
C ILE A 372 34.98 -7.42 12.87
N THR A 373 35.90 -8.38 13.01
CA THR A 373 36.33 -8.91 14.31
C THR A 373 37.80 -8.60 14.56
N ILE A 374 38.11 -8.03 15.73
CA ILE A 374 39.47 -7.75 16.19
C ILE A 374 39.71 -8.59 17.44
N LEU A 375 40.70 -9.49 17.37
CA LEU A 375 41.01 -10.45 18.42
C LEU A 375 41.93 -9.89 19.50
#